data_AF-A0A377W208-F1
#
_entry.id   AF-A0A377W208-F1
#
_cell.length_a   1.000
_cell.length_b   1.000
_cell.length_c   1.000
_cell.angle_alpha   90.00
_cell.angle_beta   90.00
_cell.angle_gamma   90.00
#
_symmetry.space_group_name_H-M   'P 1'
#
loop_
_entity.id
_entity.type
_entity.pdbx_description
1 polymer ?
#
loop_
_entity_poly.entity_id
_entity_poly.type
_entity_poly.pdbx_seq_one_letter_code
_entity_poly.pdbx_strand_id
1 'polypeptide(L)'
;MLEALSARDDFNQLLAAQATLPGKVHRQYLTRDLNAWQRAVAVINHYRYIDTLRGSRLAHAMTAVSEVPLLTLNGKEDRRFTLYASSAGKAEREGETTLWLRDSDHTLLASATFSVNP
;
A
#
# COMPACT_ATOMS: atom_id res chain seq x y z
N MET A 1 -14.30 -7.63 8.81
CA MET A 1 -13.02 -7.19 8.20
C MET A 1 -11.84 -7.94 8.77
N LEU A 2 -11.52 -7.75 10.06
CA LEU A 2 -10.34 -8.37 10.67
C LEU A 2 -10.37 -9.91 10.60
N GLU A 3 -11.52 -10.53 10.82
CA GLU A 3 -11.70 -11.98 10.63
C GLU A 3 -11.30 -12.47 9.23
N ALA A 4 -11.61 -11.68 8.19
CA ALA A 4 -11.23 -12.03 6.81
C ALA A 4 -9.74 -11.81 6.56
N LEU A 5 -9.13 -10.77 7.15
CA LEU A 5 -7.70 -10.49 7.00
C LEU A 5 -6.82 -11.41 7.85
N SER A 6 -7.30 -11.88 9.00
CA SER A 6 -6.59 -12.79 9.88
C SER A 6 -6.39 -14.18 9.30
N ALA A 7 -7.14 -14.54 8.26
CA ALA A 7 -6.97 -15.78 7.52
C ALA A 7 -5.75 -15.76 6.58
N ARG A 8 -5.08 -14.61 6.42
CA ARG A 8 -3.88 -14.48 5.57
C ARG A 8 -2.62 -14.91 6.32
N ASP A 9 -1.73 -15.61 5.62
CA ASP A 9 -0.43 -16.04 6.16
C ASP A 9 0.46 -14.86 6.60
N ASP A 10 0.33 -13.71 5.93
CA ASP A 10 1.11 -12.49 6.19
C ASP A 10 0.42 -11.51 7.16
N PHE A 11 -0.66 -11.91 7.85
CA PHE A 11 -1.45 -11.00 8.67
C PHE A 11 -0.64 -10.27 9.75
N ASN A 12 0.30 -10.96 10.42
CA ASN A 12 1.19 -10.33 11.40
C ASN A 12 2.10 -9.28 10.78
N GLN A 13 2.58 -9.52 9.55
CA GLN A 13 3.35 -8.54 8.81
C GLN A 13 2.49 -7.32 8.45
N LEU A 14 1.24 -7.53 8.03
CA LEU A 14 0.30 -6.43 7.77
C LEU A 14 0.06 -5.57 9.00
N LEU A 15 -0.12 -6.18 10.18
CA LEU A 15 -0.25 -5.44 11.44
C LEU A 15 1.05 -4.69 11.81
N ALA A 16 2.22 -5.28 11.56
CA ALA A 16 3.48 -4.59 11.78
C ALA A 16 3.67 -3.40 10.82
N ALA A 17 3.26 -3.56 9.55
CA ALA A 17 3.35 -2.52 8.53
C ALA A 17 2.31 -1.41 8.72
N GLN A 18 1.15 -1.76 9.31
CA GLN A 18 0.04 -0.86 9.59
C GLN A 18 -0.60 -1.20 10.93
N ALA A 19 -0.01 -0.70 12.02
CA ALA A 19 -0.52 -0.95 13.38
C ALA A 19 -1.98 -0.52 13.58
N THR A 20 -2.46 0.43 12.75
CA THR A 20 -3.84 0.94 12.77
C THR A 20 -4.78 0.24 11.81
N LEU A 21 -4.35 -0.85 11.14
CA LEU A 21 -5.18 -1.66 10.24
C LEU A 21 -6.55 -2.04 10.84
N PRO A 22 -6.67 -2.43 12.13
CA PRO A 22 -7.97 -2.65 12.77
C PRO A 22 -8.95 -1.48 12.69
N GLY A 23 -8.45 -0.24 12.76
CA GLY A 23 -9.24 0.98 12.73
C GLY A 23 -9.47 1.57 11.34
N LYS A 24 -8.96 0.94 10.27
CA LYS A 24 -8.97 1.50 8.91
C LYS A 24 -10.35 1.89 8.41
N VAL A 25 -11.38 1.11 8.76
CA VAL A 25 -12.78 1.38 8.39
C VAL A 25 -13.32 2.73 8.87
N HIS A 26 -12.61 3.41 9.79
CA HIS A 26 -12.97 4.73 10.30
C HIS A 26 -12.20 5.88 9.64
N ARG A 27 -11.30 5.61 8.68
CA ARG A 27 -10.53 6.66 8.00
C ARG A 27 -11.41 7.47 7.06
N GLN A 28 -11.18 8.79 7.07
CA GLN A 28 -12.03 9.76 6.39
C GLN A 28 -12.19 9.49 4.89
N TYR A 29 -11.14 9.00 4.22
CA TYR A 29 -11.19 8.66 2.80
C TYR A 29 -12.18 7.52 2.49
N LEU A 30 -12.45 6.64 3.45
CA LEU A 30 -13.47 5.59 3.35
C LEU A 30 -14.84 6.08 3.85
N THR A 31 -14.89 7.00 4.82
CA THR A 31 -16.17 7.38 5.45
C THR A 31 -17.02 8.36 4.65
N ARG A 32 -16.47 9.04 3.64
CA ARG A 32 -17.19 10.06 2.86
C ARG A 32 -18.31 9.45 2.01
N ASP A 33 -18.02 8.36 1.31
CA ASP A 33 -18.94 7.83 0.29
C ASP A 33 -19.36 6.36 0.53
N LEU A 34 -18.80 5.70 1.55
CA LEU A 34 -19.06 4.28 1.84
C LEU A 34 -19.79 4.09 3.17
N ASN A 35 -20.72 3.14 3.21
CA ASN A 35 -21.31 2.64 4.45
C ASN A 35 -20.37 1.67 5.18
N ALA A 36 -20.66 1.32 6.44
CA ALA A 36 -19.78 0.49 7.27
C ALA A 36 -19.36 -0.84 6.61
N TRP A 37 -20.30 -1.50 5.92
CA TRP A 37 -20.02 -2.73 5.17
C TRP A 37 -19.08 -2.48 3.98
N GLN A 38 -19.39 -1.48 3.16
CA GLN A 38 -18.58 -1.11 1.99
C GLN A 38 -17.15 -0.70 2.38
N ARG A 39 -16.96 -0.02 3.53
CA ARG A 39 -15.63 0.32 4.05
C ARG A 39 -14.81 -0.93 4.37
N ALA A 40 -15.42 -1.89 5.06
CA ALA A 40 -14.78 -3.17 5.36
C ALA A 40 -14.43 -3.94 4.09
N VAL A 41 -15.36 -3.99 3.12
CA VAL A 41 -15.14 -4.65 1.84
C VAL A 41 -14.05 -3.99 1.02
N ALA A 42 -13.96 -2.65 0.99
CA ALA A 42 -12.91 -1.94 0.27
C ALA A 42 -11.51 -2.30 0.78
N VAL A 43 -11.31 -2.33 2.10
CA VAL A 43 -10.02 -2.74 2.69
C VAL A 43 -9.72 -4.21 2.33
N ILE A 44 -10.70 -5.12 2.50
CA ILE A 44 -10.52 -6.54 2.13
C ILE A 44 -10.17 -6.70 0.66
N ASN A 45 -10.83 -5.95 -0.22
CA ASN A 45 -10.64 -6.04 -1.67
C ASN A 45 -9.24 -5.63 -2.10
N HIS A 46 -8.62 -4.64 -1.45
CA HIS A 46 -7.24 -4.29 -1.70
C HIS A 46 -6.28 -5.46 -1.45
N TYR A 47 -6.41 -6.13 -0.30
CA TYR A 47 -5.56 -7.27 0.03
C TYR A 47 -5.86 -8.50 -0.84
N ARG A 48 -7.13 -8.71 -1.22
CA ARG A 48 -7.50 -9.74 -2.22
C ARG A 48 -6.89 -9.45 -3.58
N TYR A 49 -6.85 -8.19 -4.02
CA TYR A 49 -6.18 -7.81 -5.25
C TYR A 49 -4.69 -8.13 -5.17
N ILE A 50 -4.02 -7.80 -4.05
CA ILE A 50 -2.61 -8.17 -3.83
C ILE A 50 -2.41 -9.69 -3.90
N ASP A 51 -3.36 -10.49 -3.40
CA ASP A 51 -3.29 -11.94 -3.51
C ASP A 51 -3.28 -12.43 -4.97
N THR A 52 -3.91 -11.71 -5.90
CA THR A 52 -3.84 -12.05 -7.33
C THR A 52 -2.46 -11.82 -7.93
N LEU A 53 -1.62 -11.01 -7.28
CA LEU A 53 -0.25 -10.68 -7.67
C LEU A 53 0.80 -11.56 -6.95
N ARG A 54 0.38 -12.65 -6.27
CA ARG A 54 1.24 -13.50 -5.43
C ARG A 54 2.52 -13.94 -6.15
N GLY A 55 3.62 -13.92 -5.40
CA GLY A 55 4.96 -14.23 -5.91
C GLY A 55 5.65 -13.09 -6.64
N SER A 56 4.95 -11.98 -6.92
CA SER A 56 5.58 -10.81 -7.53
C SER A 56 6.27 -9.91 -6.50
N ARG A 57 7.31 -9.20 -6.97
CA ARG A 57 7.94 -8.12 -6.20
C ARG A 57 6.94 -7.03 -5.82
N LEU A 58 5.98 -6.74 -6.69
CA LEU A 58 4.95 -5.73 -6.45
C LEU A 58 4.08 -6.11 -5.25
N ALA A 59 3.58 -7.35 -5.19
CA ALA A 59 2.78 -7.81 -4.05
C ALA A 59 3.52 -7.71 -2.72
N HIS A 60 4.80 -8.10 -2.71
CA HIS A 60 5.66 -7.95 -1.53
C HIS A 60 5.83 -6.48 -1.14
N ALA A 61 6.11 -5.60 -2.11
CA ALA A 61 6.32 -4.18 -1.86
C ALA A 61 5.05 -3.48 -1.32
N MET A 62 3.87 -3.82 -1.82
CA MET A 62 2.60 -3.25 -1.38
C MET A 62 2.25 -3.58 0.09
N THR A 63 2.85 -4.63 0.65
CA THR A 63 2.63 -5.09 2.03
C THR A 63 3.86 -4.92 2.93
N ALA A 64 4.95 -4.37 2.40
CA ALA A 64 6.20 -4.20 3.12
C ALA A 64 6.13 -3.04 4.11
N VAL A 65 6.77 -3.22 5.28
CA VAL A 65 6.94 -2.16 6.28
C VAL A 65 7.84 -1.03 5.76
N SER A 66 8.82 -1.39 4.92
CA SER A 66 9.83 -0.48 4.36
C SER A 66 9.69 -0.39 2.85
N GLU A 67 10.22 0.70 2.29
CA GLU A 67 10.25 0.93 0.84
C GLU A 67 11.02 -0.20 0.11
N VAL A 68 10.35 -0.85 -0.83
CA VAL A 68 10.94 -1.88 -1.70
C VAL A 68 11.07 -1.31 -3.13
N PRO A 69 12.27 -1.33 -3.73
CA PRO A 69 12.48 -0.81 -5.08
C PRO A 69 11.82 -1.71 -6.12
N LEU A 70 10.90 -1.15 -6.90
CA LEU A 70 10.19 -1.86 -7.97
C LEU A 70 10.96 -1.82 -9.28
N LEU A 71 11.38 -0.63 -9.71
CA LEU A 71 12.06 -0.42 -10.98
C LEU A 71 12.87 0.88 -10.97
N THR A 72 13.80 0.98 -11.93
CA THR A 72 14.56 2.20 -12.21
C THR A 72 14.19 2.71 -13.60
N LEU A 73 13.99 4.02 -13.70
CA LEU A 73 13.70 4.76 -14.93
C LEU A 73 14.90 5.62 -15.28
N ASN A 74 15.23 5.67 -16.57
CA ASN A 74 16.23 6.60 -17.09
C ASN A 74 15.52 7.87 -17.55
N GLY A 75 15.94 9.00 -16.99
CA GLY A 75 15.54 10.34 -17.37
C GLY A 75 16.44 10.93 -18.44
N LYS A 76 16.25 12.23 -18.68
CA LYS A 76 17.17 13.03 -19.49
C LYS A 76 18.52 13.16 -18.76
N GLU A 77 19.58 13.39 -19.55
CA GLU A 77 20.94 13.66 -19.01
C GLU A 77 21.45 12.54 -18.07
N ASP A 78 21.15 11.28 -18.40
CA ASP A 78 21.54 10.11 -17.59
C ASP A 78 21.06 10.11 -16.13
N ARG A 79 20.09 10.97 -15.80
CA ARG A 79 19.47 10.97 -14.47
C ARG A 79 18.69 9.69 -14.26
N ARG A 80 18.84 9.07 -13.09
CA ARG A 80 18.10 7.85 -12.72
C ARG A 80 17.06 8.16 -11.67
N PHE A 81 15.88 7.59 -11.85
CA PHE A 81 14.80 7.63 -10.87
C PHE A 81 14.45 6.22 -10.45
N THR A 82 14.18 6.00 -9.18
CA THR A 82 13.74 4.69 -8.70
C THR A 82 12.34 4.82 -8.13
N LEU A 83 11.46 3.94 -8.59
CA LEU A 83 10.11 3.79 -8.05
C LEU A 83 10.15 2.71 -6.96
N TYR A 84 9.70 3.07 -5.77
CA TYR A 84 9.54 2.17 -4.64
C TYR A 84 8.06 2.01 -4.29
N ALA A 85 7.72 0.94 -3.59
CA ALA A 85 6.45 0.82 -2.90
C ALA A 85 6.63 0.33 -1.45
N SER A 86 5.70 0.71 -0.60
CA SER A 86 5.55 0.17 0.75
C SER A 86 4.06 0.11 1.09
N SER A 87 3.73 -0.53 2.21
CA SER A 87 2.43 -0.26 2.86
C SER A 87 2.30 1.25 3.12
N ALA A 88 1.05 1.71 3.23
CA ALA A 88 0.78 3.13 3.45
C ALA A 88 1.22 3.66 4.82
N GLY A 89 1.96 2.92 5.67
CA GLY A 89 2.52 3.32 6.98
C GLY A 89 2.10 4.71 7.51
N LYS A 90 2.88 5.76 7.22
CA LYS A 90 2.61 7.16 7.67
C LYS A 90 1.47 7.87 6.92
N ALA A 91 1.12 7.41 5.73
CA ALA A 91 0.02 7.90 4.89
C ALA A 91 -1.25 7.02 5.00
N GLU A 92 -1.37 6.22 6.05
CA GLU A 92 -2.43 5.22 6.19
C GLU A 92 -3.86 5.80 6.23
N ARG A 93 -3.97 7.12 6.42
CA ARG A 93 -5.21 7.90 6.36
C ARG A 93 -5.70 8.17 4.94
N GLU A 94 -4.95 7.77 3.91
CA GLU A 94 -5.22 8.08 2.50
C GLU A 94 -5.30 6.83 1.60
N GLY A 95 -4.98 5.64 2.13
CA GLY A 95 -5.02 4.38 1.38
C GLY A 95 -4.28 3.25 2.07
N GLU A 96 -3.97 2.19 1.34
CA GLU A 96 -3.35 0.97 1.86
C GLU A 96 -1.90 0.76 1.37
N THR A 97 -1.54 1.28 0.19
CA THR A 97 -0.18 1.24 -0.40
C THR A 97 0.29 2.65 -0.72
N THR A 98 1.60 2.91 -0.57
CA THR A 98 2.23 4.14 -1.08
C THR A 98 3.32 3.82 -2.10
N LEU A 99 3.29 4.51 -3.24
CA LEU A 99 4.39 4.58 -4.20
C LEU A 99 5.27 5.80 -3.90
N TRP A 100 6.57 5.62 -4.06
CA TRP A 100 7.58 6.66 -3.82
C TRP A 100 8.49 6.78 -5.03
N LEU A 101 8.57 7.97 -5.62
CA LEU A 101 9.51 8.26 -6.69
C LEU A 101 10.68 9.05 -6.11
N ARG A 102 11.89 8.49 -6.22
CA ARG A 102 13.11 9.16 -5.76
C ARG A 102 14.11 9.32 -6.90
N ASP A 103 14.94 10.36 -6.82
CA ASP A 103 16.12 10.51 -7.69
C ASP A 103 17.31 9.65 -7.21
N SER A 104 18.46 9.82 -7.86
CA SER A 104 19.70 9.12 -7.55
C SER A 104 20.29 9.47 -6.18
N ASP A 105 19.95 10.63 -5.64
CA ASP A 105 20.41 11.09 -4.33
C ASP A 105 19.42 10.71 -3.22
N HIS A 106 18.46 9.83 -3.54
CA HIS A 106 17.35 9.40 -2.70
C HIS A 106 16.38 10.52 -2.28
N THR A 107 16.41 11.67 -2.96
CA THR A 107 15.45 12.76 -2.73
C THR A 107 14.06 12.32 -3.13
N LEU A 108 13.07 12.49 -2.25
CA LEU A 108 11.66 12.22 -2.58
C LEU A 108 11.14 13.28 -3.55
N LEU A 109 10.77 12.85 -4.75
CA LEU A 109 10.23 13.73 -5.78
C LEU A 109 8.70 13.75 -5.78
N ALA A 110 8.09 12.58 -5.56
CA ALA A 110 6.65 12.42 -5.52
C ALA A 110 6.26 11.17 -4.75
N SER A 111 5.07 11.18 -4.17
CA SER A 111 4.45 10.02 -3.56
C SER A 111 2.96 9.94 -3.91
N ALA A 112 2.44 8.74 -4.03
CA ALA A 112 1.01 8.50 -4.24
C ALA A 112 0.54 7.37 -3.34
N THR A 113 -0.44 7.67 -2.49
CA THR A 113 -1.08 6.68 -1.60
C THR A 113 -2.43 6.30 -2.17
N PHE A 114 -2.73 5.01 -2.23
CA PHE A 114 -3.95 4.50 -2.83
C PHE A 114 -4.40 3.17 -2.23
N SER A 115 -5.63 2.82 -2.55
CA SER A 115 -6.20 1.49 -2.37
C SER A 115 -6.69 1.00 -3.73
N VAL A 116 -6.68 -0.31 -3.93
CA VAL A 116 -7.14 -0.93 -5.18
C VAL A 116 -8.43 -1.65 -4.88
N ASN A 117 -9.48 -1.33 -5.63
CA ASN A 117 -10.76 -2.01 -5.56
C ASN A 117 -11.09 -2.52 -6.98
N PRO A 118 -11.53 -3.78 -7.14
CA PRO A 118 -12.04 -4.30 -8.41
C PRO A 118 -13.36 -3.64 -8.81
#